data_AF-A0A8K0ACZ7-F1
#
_entry.id   AF-A0A8K0ACZ7-F1
#
_cell.length_a   1.000
_cell.length_b   1.000
_cell.length_c   1.000
_cell.angle_alpha   90.00
_cell.angle_beta   90.00
_cell.angle_gamma   90.00
#
_symmetry.space_group_name_H-M   'P 1'
#
loop_
_entity.id
_entity.type
_entity.pdbx_description
1 polymer ?
#
loop_
_entity_poly.entity_id
_entity_poly.type
_entity_poly.pdbx_seq_one_letter_code
_entity_poly.pdbx_strand_id
1 'polypeptide(L)' 'MTLGKALDTTFLTQPRFEYLTSFEEDFLQGDSTKAKKILGWEPSVSFEALVAEMVDADIELMRAHPSA' A
#
# COMPACT_ATOMS: atom_id res chain seq x y z
N MET A 1 -11.14 -27.61 42.94
CA MET A 1 -10.13 -28.30 42.09
C MET A 1 -10.89 -28.82 40.90
N THR A 2 -10.68 -28.44 39.65
CA THR A 2 -9.65 -27.71 38.89
C THR A 2 -10.37 -27.44 37.53
N LEU A 3 -10.12 -26.48 36.67
CA LEU A 3 -8.98 -25.65 36.32
C LEU A 3 -9.59 -24.58 35.39
N GLY A 4 -9.27 -23.30 35.58
CA GLY A 4 -9.55 -22.29 34.58
C GLY A 4 -8.78 -22.62 33.30
N LYS A 5 -9.50 -22.93 32.22
CA LYS A 5 -8.92 -22.84 30.88
C LYS A 5 -9.20 -21.44 30.38
N ALA A 6 -8.16 -20.62 30.44
CA ALA A 6 -8.06 -19.38 29.71
C ALA A 6 -8.64 -19.59 28.32
N LEU A 7 -9.66 -18.80 27.97
CA LEU A 7 -10.05 -18.60 26.59
C LEU A 7 -8.80 -18.04 25.92
N ASP A 8 -8.19 -18.89 25.10
CA ASP A 8 -6.95 -18.63 24.40
C ASP A 8 -7.16 -17.41 23.49
N THR A 9 -6.66 -16.25 23.92
CA THR A 9 -6.71 -14.97 23.21
C THR A 9 -6.01 -15.02 21.84
N THR A 10 -5.37 -16.15 21.51
CA THR A 10 -4.70 -16.41 20.22
C THR A 10 -5.64 -16.38 19.00
N PHE A 11 -6.96 -16.43 19.17
CA PHE A 11 -7.91 -16.37 18.05
C PHE A 11 -8.19 -14.97 17.46
N LEU A 12 -7.70 -13.88 18.07
CA LEU A 12 -8.00 -12.51 17.61
C LEU A 12 -7.01 -11.94 16.57
N THR A 13 -5.96 -12.68 16.20
CA THR A 13 -4.92 -12.19 15.27
C THR A 13 -4.74 -13.13 14.06
N GLN A 14 -5.82 -13.49 13.38
CA GLN A 14 -5.68 -14.06 12.04
C GLN A 14 -5.67 -12.91 11.03
N PRO A 15 -4.52 -12.51 10.47
CA PRO A 15 -4.52 -11.58 9.34
C PRO A 15 -5.33 -12.22 8.21
N ARG A 16 -6.22 -11.44 7.61
CA ARG A 16 -7.03 -11.89 6.48
C ARG A 16 -6.09 -12.11 5.30
N PHE A 17 -5.72 -13.37 5.04
CA PHE A 17 -4.78 -13.81 3.99
C PHE A 17 -5.22 -13.47 2.55
N GLU A 18 -6.37 -12.83 2.37
CA GLU A 18 -7.06 -12.61 1.10
C GLU A 18 -6.30 -11.65 0.16
N TYR A 19 -5.33 -10.89 0.68
CA TYR A 19 -4.50 -9.94 -0.08
C TYR A 19 -3.02 -10.36 -0.19
N LEU A 20 -2.64 -11.54 0.31
CA LEU A 20 -1.25 -12.00 0.25
C LEU A 20 -1.01 -12.78 -1.05
N THR A 21 -0.16 -12.24 -1.92
CA THR A 21 0.29 -12.94 -3.11
C THR A 21 1.59 -13.70 -2.81
N SER A 22 1.69 -14.96 -3.24
CA SER A 22 2.80 -15.88 -2.93
C SER A 22 4.17 -15.50 -3.55
N PHE A 23 4.27 -14.33 -4.17
CA PHE A 23 5.44 -13.89 -4.91
C PHE A 23 6.00 -12.66 -4.19
N GLU A 24 6.93 -12.90 -3.28
CA GLU A 24 7.67 -11.82 -2.60
C GLU A 24 8.72 -11.29 -3.57
N GLU A 25 8.36 -10.23 -4.30
CA GLU A 25 9.34 -9.39 -4.98
C GLU A 25 9.90 -8.41 -3.96
N ASP A 26 10.91 -8.85 -3.20
CA ASP A 26 11.48 -8.09 -2.08
C ASP A 26 12.02 -6.71 -2.47
N PHE A 27 12.34 -6.50 -3.75
CA PHE A 27 12.90 -5.24 -4.24
C PHE A 27 12.69 -5.02 -5.75
N LEU A 28 12.06 -3.89 -6.12
CA LEU A 28 11.87 -3.46 -7.51
C LEU A 28 12.50 -2.08 -7.72
N GLN A 29 13.47 -2.01 -8.64
CA GLN A 29 14.12 -0.76 -9.02
C GLN A 29 14.34 -0.70 -10.53
N GLY A 30 13.67 0.24 -11.19
CA GLY A 30 13.81 0.46 -12.64
C GLY A 30 14.94 1.45 -12.98
N ASP A 31 15.69 1.15 -14.04
CA ASP A 31 16.64 2.08 -14.66
C ASP A 31 16.07 2.65 -15.98
N SER A 32 15.75 3.94 -15.97
CA SER A 32 15.19 4.65 -17.12
C SER A 32 16.24 5.37 -17.98
N THR A 33 17.54 5.11 -17.78
CA THR A 33 18.64 5.77 -18.50
C THR A 33 18.49 5.74 -20.02
N LYS A 34 17.98 4.64 -20.59
CA LYS A 34 17.73 4.51 -22.03
C LYS A 34 16.67 5.50 -22.53
N ALA A 35 15.57 5.63 -21.81
CA ALA A 35 14.47 6.54 -22.14
C ALA A 35 14.95 8.00 -22.06
N LYS A 36 15.71 8.34 -21.01
CA LYS A 36 16.31 9.68 -20.88
C LYS A 36 17.23 10.03 -22.05
N LYS A 37 18.09 9.11 -22.48
CA LYS A 37 19.06 9.36 -23.57
C LYS A 37 18.41 9.49 -24.95
N ILE A 38 17.44 8.63 -25.27
CA ILE A 38 16.87 8.56 -26.63
C ILE A 38 15.68 9.50 -26.77
N LEU A 39 14.85 9.60 -25.72
CA LEU A 39 13.58 10.31 -25.77
C LEU A 39 13.62 11.64 -25.01
N GLY A 40 14.69 11.92 -24.26
CA GLY A 40 14.71 13.06 -23.33
C GLY A 40 13.71 12.91 -22.17
N TRP A 41 13.16 11.72 -21.98
CA TRP A 41 12.12 11.48 -20.98
C TRP A 41 12.71 11.44 -19.56
N GLU A 42 12.03 12.11 -18.63
CA GLU A 42 12.32 12.05 -17.20
C GLU A 42 11.02 12.11 -16.38
N PRO A 43 10.98 11.50 -15.19
CA PRO A 43 9.79 11.57 -14.33
C PRO A 43 9.56 13.01 -13.87
N SER A 44 8.33 13.49 -14.02
CA SER A 44 7.93 14.84 -13.61
C SER A 44 7.35 14.91 -12.19
N VAL A 45 7.04 13.77 -11.58
CA VAL A 45 6.40 13.66 -10.26
C VAL A 45 7.27 12.79 -9.35
N SER A 46 7.56 13.28 -8.14
CA SER A 46 8.27 12.49 -7.11
C SER A 46 7.29 11.58 -6.37
N PHE A 47 7.82 10.60 -5.63
CA PHE A 47 6.99 9.73 -4.81
C PHE A 47 6.17 10.50 -3.77
N GLU A 48 6.80 11.44 -3.07
CA GLU A 48 6.15 12.26 -2.04
C GLU A 48 5.06 13.15 -2.64
N ALA A 49 5.31 13.74 -3.80
CA ALA A 49 4.33 14.56 -4.51
C ALA A 49 3.12 13.72 -4.95
N LEU A 50 3.35 12.52 -5.47
CA LEU A 50 2.29 11.59 -5.84
C LEU A 50 1.43 11.21 -4.63
N VAL A 51 2.05 10.85 -3.50
CA VAL A 51 1.31 10.50 -2.27
C VAL A 51 0.47 11.68 -1.79
N ALA A 52 1.02 12.89 -1.78
CA ALA A 52 0.29 14.08 -1.37
C ALA A 52 -0.92 14.35 -2.28
N GLU A 53 -0.72 14.32 -3.60
CA GLU A 53 -1.79 14.52 -4.59
C GLU A 53 -2.92 13.50 -4.43
N MET A 54 -2.57 12.22 -4.24
CA MET A 54 -3.55 11.16 -4.04
C MET A 54 -4.37 11.35 -2.77
N VAL A 55 -3.72 11.67 -1.65
CA VAL A 55 -4.40 11.87 -0.35
C VAL A 55 -5.29 13.11 -0.38
N ASP A 56 -4.81 14.21 -0.97
CA ASP A 56 -5.59 15.44 -1.09
C ASP A 56 -6.86 15.20 -1.93
N ALA A 57 -6.73 14.48 -3.05
CA ALA A 57 -7.85 14.10 -3.90
C ALA A 57 -8.86 13.21 -3.16
N ASP A 58 -8.40 12.21 -2.40
CA ASP A 58 -9.29 11.34 -1.61
C ASP A 58 -9.99 12.12 -0.49
N ILE A 59 -9.31 13.07 0.16
CA ILE A 59 -9.93 13.93 1.17
C ILE A 59 -11.05 14.77 0.54
N GLU A 60 -10.81 15.35 -0.64
CA GLU A 60 -11.83 16.12 -1.36
C GLU A 60 -13.01 15.24 -1.74
N LEU A 61 -12.74 14.05 -2.30
CA LEU A 61 -13.76 13.08 -2.68
C LEU A 61 -14.61 12.67 -1.49
N MET A 62 -14.00 12.32 -0.36
CA MET A 62 -14.71 11.86 0.84
C MET A 62 -15.50 12.99 1.52
N ARG A 63 -15.05 14.25 1.40
CA ARG A 63 -15.84 15.41 1.87
C ARG A 63 -17.11 15.60 1.06
N ALA A 64 -17.04 15.41 -0.26
CA ALA A 64 -18.19 15.54 -1.14
C ALA A 64 -19.12 14.31 -1.12
N HIS A 65 -18.52 13.12 -1.06
CA HIS A 65 -19.20 11.83 -1.19
C HIS A 65 -18.62 10.81 -0.17
N PRO A 66 -19.11 10.82 1.08
CA PRO A 66 -18.58 9.97 2.17
C PRO A 66 -18.72 8.46 1.98
N SER A 67 -19.37 8.01 0.91
CA SER A 67 -19.63 6.59 0.61
C SER A 67 -19.14 6.19 -0.78
N ALA A 68 -18.26 7.01 -1.38
CA ALA A 68 -17.62 6.68 -2.66
C ALA A 68 -16.61 5.53 -2.50
#